data_AF-A0AAD5QBC8-F1
#
_entry.id   AF-A0AAD5QBC8-F1
#
_cell.length_a   1.000
_cell.length_b   1.000
_cell.length_c   1.000
_cell.angle_alpha   90.00
_cell.angle_beta   90.00
_cell.angle_gamma   90.00
#
_symmetry.space_group_name_H-M   'P 1'
#
loop_
_entity.id
_entity.type
_entity.pdbx_description
1 polymer ?
#
loop_
_entity_poly.entity_id
_entity_poly.type
_entity_poly.pdbx_seq_one_letter_code
_entity_poly.pdbx_strand_id
1 'polypeptide(L)'
;MMAATMAIAMKRSAAAAAAVATQQPTGLPALVRGFAAKKKTAKKGKKGGEDANFELMLRTLRGRYPEAEPFTEEEKARHAEIAIRYNRMSTIRHNHYMRDLQTKIDLKWAAINALPVELQAEAMEIDDAPVPEERSFATWTPPIEGFFRQGTDDEMEM
;
A
#
# COMPACT_ATOMS: atom_id res chain seq x y z
N MET A 1 -12.80 18.64 -48.95
CA MET A 1 -12.86 18.63 -47.47
C MET A 1 -11.69 17.79 -46.98
N MET A 2 -10.77 18.41 -46.26
CA MET A 2 -9.51 17.82 -45.79
C MET A 2 -9.76 16.85 -44.62
N ALA A 3 -9.21 15.63 -44.71
CA ALA A 3 -9.11 14.72 -43.58
C ALA A 3 -7.66 14.75 -43.08
N ALA A 4 -7.45 15.40 -41.94
CA ALA A 4 -6.17 15.44 -41.24
C ALA A 4 -6.00 14.18 -40.37
N THR A 5 -5.08 13.30 -40.74
CA THR A 5 -4.63 12.19 -39.89
C THR A 5 -3.39 12.65 -39.11
N MET A 6 -3.58 13.04 -37.84
CA MET A 6 -2.46 13.30 -36.93
C MET A 6 -1.86 11.97 -36.45
N ALA A 7 -0.67 11.64 -36.96
CA ALA A 7 0.18 10.59 -36.43
C ALA A 7 0.89 11.10 -35.15
N ILE A 8 0.57 10.51 -34.00
CA ILE A 8 1.24 10.81 -32.73
C ILE A 8 2.51 9.95 -32.65
N ALA A 9 3.65 10.61 -32.84
CA ALA A 9 4.98 10.00 -32.75
C ALA A 9 5.39 9.77 -31.29
N MET A 10 5.47 8.51 -30.86
CA MET A 10 6.10 8.11 -29.58
C MET A 10 7.63 8.24 -29.70
N LYS A 11 8.19 9.34 -29.18
CA LYS A 11 9.63 9.46 -28.93
C LYS A 11 10.01 8.64 -27.68
N ARG A 12 10.76 7.56 -27.89
CA ARG A 12 11.46 6.82 -26.82
C ARG A 12 12.65 7.65 -26.34
N SER A 13 12.65 8.10 -25.09
CA SER A 13 13.83 8.68 -24.44
C SER A 13 14.58 7.60 -23.66
N ALA A 14 15.60 7.04 -24.30
CA ALA A 14 16.67 6.29 -23.67
C ALA A 14 17.87 7.23 -23.51
N ALA A 15 18.06 7.82 -22.33
CA ALA A 15 19.30 8.47 -21.90
C ALA A 15 19.18 8.96 -20.44
N ALA A 16 19.61 8.14 -19.48
CA ALA A 16 20.04 8.59 -18.15
C ALA A 16 20.80 7.46 -17.45
N ALA A 17 21.94 7.06 -18.02
CA ALA A 17 22.89 6.17 -17.38
C ALA A 17 24.30 6.72 -17.66
N ALA A 18 24.73 7.69 -16.85
CA ALA A 18 26.14 7.97 -16.58
C ALA A 18 26.28 9.17 -15.62
N ALA A 19 27.19 9.01 -14.66
CA ALA A 19 27.90 10.06 -13.92
C ALA A 19 27.15 10.82 -12.80
N VAL A 20 27.28 10.35 -11.55
CA VAL A 20 27.79 11.17 -10.44
C VAL A 20 28.57 10.27 -9.49
N ALA A 21 29.88 10.20 -9.70
CA ALA A 21 30.85 9.72 -8.71
C ALA A 21 31.80 10.89 -8.39
N THR A 22 32.06 11.08 -7.09
CA THR A 22 33.25 11.74 -6.50
C THR A 22 33.48 13.25 -6.75
N GLN A 23 33.30 14.09 -5.71
CA GLN A 23 34.37 14.61 -4.82
C GLN A 23 33.99 15.95 -4.15
N GLN A 24 34.37 16.07 -2.87
CA GLN A 24 34.25 17.23 -1.98
C GLN A 24 35.18 18.40 -2.38
N PRO A 25 34.89 19.64 -1.92
CA PRO A 25 35.93 20.61 -1.64
C PRO A 25 36.04 20.97 -0.14
N THR A 26 37.20 20.58 0.40
CA THR A 26 38.08 21.21 1.40
C THR A 26 37.70 22.53 2.08
N GLY A 27 37.84 22.57 3.42
CA GLY A 27 38.54 23.67 4.13
C GLY A 27 37.77 24.41 5.24
N LEU A 28 38.04 24.09 6.51
CA LEU A 28 38.73 24.95 7.51
C LEU A 28 38.72 24.30 8.92
N PRO A 29 39.83 24.36 9.69
CA PRO A 29 39.95 23.75 11.02
C PRO A 29 39.63 24.76 12.14
N ALA A 30 38.92 24.32 13.17
CA ALA A 30 38.88 25.04 14.45
C ALA A 30 38.85 24.05 15.60
N LEU A 31 40.04 23.54 15.94
CA LEU A 31 40.33 22.99 17.25
C LEU A 31 40.38 24.18 18.23
N VAL A 32 39.32 24.40 19.02
CA VAL A 32 39.41 25.21 20.24
C VAL A 32 38.93 24.37 21.40
N ARG A 33 39.90 23.80 22.11
CA ARG A 33 39.76 23.17 23.42
C ARG A 33 39.66 24.32 24.43
N GLY A 34 38.44 24.67 24.84
CA GLY A 34 38.16 25.66 25.87
C GLY A 34 37.66 24.99 27.15
N PHE A 35 38.39 25.19 28.25
CA PHE A 35 38.11 24.65 29.58
C PHE A 35 36.77 25.11 30.16
N ALA A 36 36.23 24.27 31.05
CA ALA A 36 34.95 24.39 31.73
C ALA A 36 34.68 25.76 32.38
N ALA A 37 33.50 26.32 32.09
CA ALA A 37 32.89 27.38 32.89
C ALA A 37 31.55 26.88 33.49
N LYS A 38 31.45 27.09 34.80
CA LYS A 38 30.39 26.67 35.73
C LYS A 38 28.98 27.00 35.23
N LYS A 39 28.11 25.99 35.31
CA LYS A 39 26.66 26.00 35.13
C LYS A 39 26.00 27.15 35.90
N LYS A 40 25.41 28.12 35.18
CA LYS A 40 24.35 29.00 35.71
C LYS A 40 23.01 28.54 35.17
N THR A 41 22.15 28.14 36.08
CA THR A 41 20.75 27.75 35.89
C THR A 41 19.94 28.94 35.35
N ALA A 42 19.70 28.95 34.04
CA ALA A 42 18.61 29.72 33.45
C ALA A 42 17.39 28.81 33.33
N LYS A 43 16.41 29.06 34.21
CA LYS A 43 15.05 28.50 34.17
C LYS A 43 14.38 29.00 32.88
N LYS A 44 14.60 28.30 31.76
CA LYS A 44 13.96 28.59 30.47
C LYS A 44 12.76 27.67 30.31
N GLY A 45 11.58 28.28 30.15
CA GLY A 45 10.29 27.63 30.16
C GLY A 45 10.23 26.40 29.25
N LYS A 46 9.60 25.35 29.75
CA LYS A 46 9.29 24.09 29.07
C LYS A 46 8.21 24.34 28.00
N LYS A 47 8.56 25.07 26.93
CA LYS A 47 7.83 25.08 25.66
C LYS A 47 8.67 24.27 24.67
N GLY A 48 8.35 22.99 24.54
CA GLY A 48 9.07 22.07 23.64
C GLY A 48 8.48 20.65 23.67
N GLY A 49 7.19 20.53 23.98
CA GLY A 49 6.51 19.23 24.06
C GLY A 49 5.95 18.77 22.71
N GLU A 50 5.46 19.70 21.89
CA GLU A 50 4.89 19.37 20.57
C GLU A 50 5.96 19.14 19.51
N ASP A 51 6.99 19.99 19.44
CA ASP A 51 8.10 19.82 18.48
C ASP A 51 8.87 18.52 18.70
N ALA A 52 9.09 18.10 19.95
CA ALA A 52 9.80 16.85 20.25
C ALA A 52 9.00 15.59 19.86
N ASN A 53 7.68 15.59 20.09
CA ASN A 53 6.80 14.50 19.68
C ASN A 53 6.66 14.46 18.15
N PHE A 54 6.61 15.63 17.51
CA PHE A 54 6.57 15.75 16.05
C PHE A 54 7.90 15.30 15.42
N GLU A 55 9.04 15.65 16.00
CA GLU A 55 10.35 15.16 15.58
C GLU A 55 10.50 13.64 15.75
N LEU A 56 9.95 13.08 16.84
CA LEU A 56 9.89 11.64 17.05
C LEU A 56 9.01 10.96 15.98
N MET A 57 7.84 11.53 15.66
CA MET A 57 6.97 11.06 14.59
C MET A 57 7.67 11.13 13.22
N LEU A 58 8.35 12.23 12.91
CA LEU A 58 9.12 12.36 11.68
C LEU A 58 10.26 11.34 11.63
N ARG A 59 10.88 11.04 12.77
CA ARG A 59 11.93 10.01 12.88
C ARG A 59 11.37 8.60 12.67
N THR A 60 10.15 8.31 13.12
CA THR A 60 9.52 7.00 12.89
C THR A 60 9.10 6.82 11.44
N LEU A 61 8.73 7.91 10.76
CA LEU A 61 8.38 7.91 9.33
C LEU A 61 9.62 7.84 8.42
N ARG A 62 10.74 8.44 8.85
CA ARG A 62 12.04 8.32 8.17
C ARG A 62 12.60 6.93 8.42
N GLY A 63 12.15 5.96 7.63
CA GLY A 63 12.49 4.54 7.76
C GLY A 63 13.99 4.32 8.04
N ARG A 64 14.27 3.59 9.12
CA ARG A 64 15.63 3.16 9.45
C ARG A 64 15.85 1.78 8.85
N TYR A 65 16.72 1.69 7.85
CA TYR A 65 17.12 0.40 7.32
C TYR A 65 18.10 -0.25 8.30
N PRO A 66 17.80 -1.41 8.88
CA PRO A 66 18.80 -2.18 9.61
C PRO A 66 19.90 -2.62 8.64
N GLU A 67 21.14 -2.72 9.12
CA GLU A 67 22.20 -3.36 8.36
C GLU A 67 21.86 -4.86 8.28
N ALA A 68 21.35 -5.30 7.13
CA ALA A 68 21.05 -6.69 6.88
C ALA A 68 22.31 -7.42 6.44
N GLU A 69 22.55 -8.61 6.99
CA GLU A 69 23.60 -9.49 6.49
C GLU A 69 23.33 -9.84 5.02
N PRO A 70 24.32 -9.71 4.12
CA PRO A 70 24.09 -10.03 2.72
C PRO A 70 23.87 -11.54 2.57
N PHE A 71 22.77 -11.94 1.94
CA PHE A 71 22.51 -13.33 1.61
C PHE A 71 23.70 -13.95 0.86
N THR A 72 24.00 -15.20 1.21
CA THR A 72 24.96 -16.02 0.47
C THR A 72 24.49 -16.24 -0.97
N GLU A 73 25.40 -16.61 -1.88
CA GLU A 73 25.05 -16.82 -3.30
C GLU A 73 24.04 -17.97 -3.47
N GLU A 74 24.16 -19.02 -2.65
CA GLU A 74 23.24 -20.16 -2.64
C GLU A 74 21.83 -19.74 -2.18
N GLU A 75 21.73 -18.95 -1.11
CA GLU A 75 20.45 -18.41 -0.66
C GLU A 75 19.82 -17.52 -1.71
N LYS A 76 20.59 -16.61 -2.33
CA LYS A 76 20.09 -15.75 -3.42
C LYS A 76 19.49 -16.56 -4.56
N ALA A 77 20.16 -17.65 -4.97
CA ALA A 77 19.63 -18.55 -6.00
C ALA A 77 18.31 -19.19 -5.56
N ARG A 78 18.21 -19.70 -4.32
CA ARG A 78 16.97 -20.28 -3.78
C ARG A 78 15.84 -19.26 -3.71
N HIS A 79 16.12 -18.04 -3.25
CA HIS A 79 15.14 -16.96 -3.20
C HIS A 79 14.65 -16.57 -4.61
N ALA A 80 15.54 -16.55 -5.61
CA ALA A 80 15.17 -16.31 -6.99
C ALA A 80 14.24 -17.42 -7.55
N GLU A 81 14.55 -18.69 -7.28
CA GLU A 81 13.70 -19.82 -7.67
C GLU A 81 12.30 -19.74 -7.03
N ILE A 82 12.24 -19.42 -5.73
CA ILE A 82 10.98 -19.24 -4.99
C ILE A 82 10.18 -18.09 -5.60
N ALA A 83 10.82 -16.95 -5.89
CA ALA A 83 10.15 -15.79 -6.48
C ALA A 83 9.56 -16.12 -7.86
N ILE A 84 10.33 -16.80 -8.72
CA ILE A 84 9.85 -17.25 -10.04
C ILE A 84 8.65 -18.20 -9.88
N ARG A 85 8.73 -19.16 -8.97
CA ARG A 85 7.65 -20.11 -8.71
C ARG A 85 6.40 -19.40 -8.19
N TYR A 86 6.56 -18.49 -7.24
CA TYR A 86 5.45 -17.69 -6.70
C TYR A 86 4.76 -16.89 -7.81
N ASN A 87 5.53 -16.20 -8.65
CA ASN A 87 5.01 -15.42 -9.76
C ASN A 87 4.24 -16.29 -10.76
N ARG A 88 4.78 -17.47 -11.11
CA ARG A 88 4.09 -18.40 -11.99
C ARG A 88 2.74 -18.84 -11.40
N MET A 89 2.71 -19.21 -10.13
CA MET A 89 1.49 -19.69 -9.48
C MET A 89 0.45 -18.57 -9.28
N SER A 90 0.90 -17.35 -8.96
CA SER A 90 0.01 -16.20 -8.80
C SER A 90 -0.61 -15.78 -10.14
N THR A 91 0.16 -15.82 -11.24
CA THR A 91 -0.38 -15.59 -12.59
C THR A 91 -1.41 -16.64 -12.99
N ILE A 92 -1.17 -17.93 -12.72
CA ILE A 92 -2.15 -18.99 -13.00
C ILE A 92 -3.46 -18.71 -12.23
N ARG A 93 -3.37 -18.42 -10.93
CA ARG A 93 -4.54 -18.10 -10.10
C ARG A 93 -5.28 -16.87 -10.63
N HIS A 94 -4.56 -15.83 -11.02
CA HIS A 94 -5.14 -14.62 -11.60
C HIS A 94 -5.89 -14.92 -12.90
N ASN A 95 -5.29 -15.69 -13.81
CA ASN A 95 -5.91 -16.03 -15.09
C ASN A 95 -7.19 -16.85 -14.90
N HIS A 96 -7.20 -17.79 -13.94
CA HIS A 96 -8.41 -18.54 -13.58
C HIS A 96 -9.51 -17.62 -13.05
N TYR A 97 -9.16 -16.70 -12.15
CA TYR A 97 -10.09 -15.73 -11.60
C TYR A 97 -10.68 -14.81 -12.67
N MET A 98 -9.84 -14.27 -13.56
CA MET A 98 -10.30 -13.40 -14.65
C MET A 98 -11.18 -14.13 -15.65
N ARG A 99 -10.87 -15.40 -15.97
CA ARG A 99 -11.72 -16.23 -16.83
C ARG A 99 -13.09 -16.48 -16.20
N ASP A 100 -13.13 -16.80 -14.91
CA ASP A 100 -14.38 -17.01 -14.17
C ASP A 100 -15.22 -15.72 -14.12
N LEU A 101 -14.60 -14.58 -13.82
CA LEU A 101 -15.28 -13.28 -13.85
C LEU A 101 -15.87 -12.96 -15.23
N GLN A 102 -15.09 -13.14 -16.30
CA GLN A 102 -15.57 -12.89 -17.65
C GLN A 102 -16.75 -13.79 -17.99
N THR A 103 -16.67 -15.08 -17.65
CA THR A 103 -17.76 -16.04 -17.86
C THR A 103 -19.02 -15.60 -17.12
N LYS A 104 -18.90 -15.13 -15.88
CA LYS A 104 -20.04 -14.60 -15.10
C LYS A 104 -20.65 -13.35 -15.72
N ILE A 105 -19.82 -12.45 -16.27
CA ILE A 105 -20.29 -11.25 -16.97
C ILE A 105 -21.06 -11.65 -18.24
N ASP A 106 -20.48 -12.54 -19.06
CA ASP A 106 -21.10 -13.00 -20.30
C ASP A 106 -22.45 -13.69 -20.02
N LEU A 107 -22.50 -14.53 -18.98
CA LEU A 107 -23.74 -15.20 -18.55
C LEU A 107 -24.79 -14.19 -18.04
N LYS A 108 -24.38 -13.13 -17.32
CA LYS A 108 -25.30 -12.07 -16.90
C LYS A 108 -25.93 -11.37 -18.09
N TRP A 109 -25.14 -10.98 -19.09
CA TRP A 109 -25.67 -10.35 -20.30
C TRP A 109 -26.59 -11.26 -21.09
N ALA A 110 -26.22 -12.54 -21.22
CA ALA A 110 -27.07 -13.54 -21.87
C ALA A 110 -28.42 -13.70 -21.13
N ALA A 111 -28.39 -13.70 -19.80
CA ALA A 111 -29.60 -13.78 -18.98
C ALA A 111 -30.48 -12.54 -19.13
N ILE A 112 -29.92 -11.33 -19.11
CA ILE A 112 -30.69 -10.09 -19.29
C ILE A 112 -31.33 -10.06 -20.69
N ASN A 113 -30.60 -10.45 -21.73
CA ASN A 113 -31.14 -10.50 -23.09
C ASN A 113 -32.24 -11.56 -23.26
N ALA A 114 -32.26 -12.60 -22.43
CA ALA A 114 -33.31 -13.61 -22.42
C ALA A 114 -34.59 -13.15 -21.69
N LEU A 115 -34.55 -12.06 -20.92
CA LEU A 115 -35.72 -11.52 -20.24
C LEU A 115 -36.67 -10.83 -21.23
N PRO A 116 -37.98 -10.78 -20.92
CA PRO A 116 -38.93 -9.91 -21.61
C PRO A 116 -38.50 -8.44 -21.55
N VAL A 117 -38.76 -7.69 -22.63
CA VAL A 117 -38.32 -6.28 -22.79
C VAL A 117 -38.76 -5.39 -21.63
N GLU A 118 -39.94 -5.64 -21.06
CA GLU A 118 -40.50 -4.89 -19.93
C GLU A 118 -39.63 -4.97 -18.67
N LEU A 119 -38.97 -6.12 -18.44
CA LEU A 119 -38.14 -6.38 -17.26
C LEU A 119 -36.65 -6.07 -17.48
N GLN A 120 -36.23 -5.86 -18.73
CA GLN A 120 -34.83 -5.55 -19.05
C GLN A 120 -34.41 -4.19 -18.49
N ALA A 121 -35.32 -3.21 -18.48
CA ALA A 121 -35.02 -1.87 -17.97
C ALA A 121 -34.73 -1.89 -16.47
N GLU A 122 -35.55 -2.59 -15.68
CA GLU A 122 -35.35 -2.77 -14.23
C GLU A 122 -34.07 -3.57 -13.93
N ALA A 123 -33.79 -4.63 -14.71
CA ALA A 123 -32.59 -5.43 -14.53
C ALA A 123 -31.26 -4.69 -14.80
N MET A 124 -31.30 -3.53 -15.47
CA MET A 124 -30.13 -2.69 -15.72
C MET A 124 -29.91 -1.62 -14.64
N GLU A 125 -30.84 -1.48 -13.70
CA GLU A 125 -30.71 -0.54 -12.60
C GLU A 125 -29.61 -0.99 -11.63
N ILE A 126 -28.87 -0.03 -11.06
CA ILE A 126 -27.78 -0.32 -10.12
C ILE A 126 -28.40 -0.56 -8.75
N ASP A 127 -28.10 -1.71 -8.15
CA ASP A 127 -28.46 -2.01 -6.77
C ASP A 127 -27.44 -1.39 -5.80
N ASP A 128 -27.83 -0.26 -5.19
CA ASP A 128 -27.05 0.47 -4.18
C ASP A 128 -27.35 0.00 -2.74
N ALA A 129 -28.10 -1.10 -2.55
CA ALA A 129 -28.38 -1.64 -1.23
C ALA A 129 -27.07 -2.02 -0.50
N PRO A 130 -26.94 -1.68 0.80
CA PRO A 130 -25.78 -2.07 1.58
C PRO A 130 -25.72 -3.59 1.73
N VAL A 131 -24.50 -4.11 1.90
CA VAL A 131 -24.31 -5.53 2.22
C VAL A 131 -25.00 -5.85 3.55
N PRO A 132 -25.79 -6.95 3.65
CA PRO A 132 -26.46 -7.32 4.89
C PRO A 132 -25.50 -7.47 6.06
N GLU A 133 -25.89 -6.94 7.23
CA GLU A 133 -25.05 -6.95 8.45
C GLU A 133 -24.73 -8.37 8.95
N GLU A 134 -25.60 -9.32 8.67
CA GLU A 134 -25.42 -10.74 9.00
C GLU A 134 -24.27 -11.40 8.24
N ARG A 135 -23.79 -10.79 7.13
CA ARG A 135 -22.68 -11.33 6.36
C ARG A 135 -21.36 -11.10 7.10
N SER A 136 -20.88 -12.13 7.78
CA SER A 136 -19.55 -12.14 8.39
C SER A 136 -18.42 -12.17 7.35
N PHE A 137 -17.29 -11.54 7.67
CA PHE A 137 -16.03 -11.71 6.94
C PHE A 137 -15.36 -13.03 7.29
N ALA A 138 -14.69 -13.64 6.31
CA ALA A 138 -13.87 -14.83 6.55
C ALA A 138 -12.66 -14.47 7.42
N THR A 139 -12.68 -14.91 8.68
CA THR A 139 -11.58 -14.80 9.63
C THR A 139 -10.63 -16.00 9.55
N TRP A 140 -9.44 -15.88 10.15
CA TRP A 140 -8.45 -16.98 10.18
C TRP A 140 -9.00 -18.24 10.89
N THR A 141 -9.74 -18.06 11.98
CA THR A 141 -10.43 -19.13 12.72
C THR A 141 -11.94 -18.91 12.68
N PRO A 142 -12.76 -19.98 12.72
CA PRO A 142 -14.20 -19.83 12.86
C PRO A 142 -14.57 -19.11 14.17
N PRO A 143 -15.76 -18.49 14.26
CA PRO A 143 -16.24 -17.86 15.48
C PRO A 143 -16.49 -18.92 16.57
N ILE A 144 -16.26 -18.53 17.83
CA ILE A 144 -16.57 -19.37 18.99
C ILE A 144 -18.07 -19.28 19.28
N GLU A 145 -18.74 -20.43 19.40
CA GLU A 145 -20.18 -20.48 19.70
C GLU A 145 -20.49 -19.78 21.03
N GLY A 146 -21.50 -18.89 21.02
CA GLY A 146 -21.94 -18.15 22.20
C GLY A 146 -21.02 -17.00 22.65
N PHE A 147 -19.92 -16.73 21.94
CA PHE A 147 -19.04 -15.59 22.22
C PHE A 147 -19.57 -14.31 21.55
N PHE A 148 -20.62 -13.74 22.12
CA PHE A 148 -21.04 -12.38 21.79
C PHE A 148 -20.23 -11.40 22.64
N ARG A 149 -19.82 -10.26 22.05
CA ARG A 149 -19.13 -9.21 22.82
C ARG A 149 -20.07 -8.75 23.92
N GLN A 150 -19.81 -9.13 25.16
CA GLN A 150 -20.46 -8.54 26.33
C GLN A 150 -20.15 -7.04 26.31
N GLY A 151 -21.17 -6.19 26.15
CA GLY A 151 -21.03 -4.75 26.34
C GLY A 151 -21.46 -3.80 25.22
N THR A 152 -22.39 -4.16 24.32
CA THR A 152 -23.10 -3.14 23.51
C THR A 152 -24.55 -2.92 23.90
N ASP A 153 -25.16 -3.86 24.64
CA ASP A 153 -26.61 -3.83 24.87
C ASP A 153 -26.99 -3.55 26.34
N ASP A 154 -26.04 -3.62 27.28
CA ASP A 154 -26.29 -3.43 28.71
C ASP A 154 -26.22 -1.95 29.18
N GLU A 155 -25.95 -0.99 28.29
CA GLU A 155 -25.85 0.45 28.64
C GLU A 155 -26.97 1.34 28.05
N MET A 156 -28.02 0.75 27.44
CA MET A 156 -29.18 1.51 26.93
C MET A 156 -30.43 1.46 27.83
N GLU A 157 -30.34 0.86 29.02
CA GLU A 157 -31.41 0.86 30.04
C GLU A 157 -30.97 1.46 31.40
N MET A 158 -30.34 2.64 31.40
CA MET A 158 -30.28 3.52 32.58
C MET A 158 -30.55 4.97 32.24
#